data_AF-A0A9D7K4A9-F1
#
_entry.id   AF-A0A9D7K4A9-F1
#
_cell.length_a   1.000
_cell.length_b   1.000
_cell.length_c   1.000
_cell.angle_alpha   90.00
_cell.angle_beta   90.00
_cell.angle_gamma   90.00
#
_symmetry.space_group_name_H-M   'P 1'
#
loop_
_entity.id
_entity.type
_entity.pdbx_description
1 polymer ?
#
loop_
_entity_poly.entity_id
_entity_poly.type
_entity_poly.pdbx_seq_one_letter_code
_entity_poly.pdbx_strand_id
1 'polypeptide(L)'
;DSYRHRDAGASEVMLTGAQRWALLHELRDEPEPTLNEYLARFSPCDLVLVEGFKNEPVPKLESPYRPANGKPPLWPDNPNVVAVASDEPIKTHLPVLDLNDIDAIATSSSTPLDLQGKTHALV
;
A
#
# COMPACT_ATOMS: atom_id res chain seq x y z
N ASP A 1 19.45 0.55 21.43
CA ASP A 1 18.81 -0.09 22.60
C ASP A 1 17.59 -0.90 22.20
N SER A 2 16.63 -0.33 21.47
CA SER A 2 15.46 -1.05 20.92
C SER A 2 15.80 -2.35 20.19
N TYR A 3 16.85 -2.37 19.36
CA TYR A 3 17.35 -3.60 18.72
C TYR A 3 17.73 -4.68 19.73
N ARG A 4 18.44 -4.32 20.81
CA ARG A 4 18.89 -5.27 21.83
C ARG A 4 17.71 -5.86 22.61
N HIS A 5 16.66 -5.08 22.86
CA HIS A 5 15.44 -5.58 23.51
C HIS A 5 14.68 -6.58 22.63
N ARG A 6 14.61 -6.34 21.32
CA ARG A 6 14.02 -7.27 20.35
C ARG A 6 14.81 -8.59 20.27
N ASP A 7 16.13 -8.46 20.13
CA ASP A 7 17.07 -9.59 20.10
C ASP A 7 17.00 -10.43 21.39
N ALA A 8 16.83 -9.78 22.54
CA ALA A 8 16.68 -10.43 23.85
C ALA A 8 15.33 -11.13 24.07
N GLY A 9 14.38 -11.02 23.14
CA GLY A 9 13.10 -11.76 23.22
C GLY A 9 11.83 -10.91 23.30
N ALA A 10 11.92 -9.57 23.30
CA ALA A 10 10.71 -8.76 23.30
C ALA A 10 9.95 -8.90 21.96
N SER A 11 8.67 -9.26 22.01
CA SER A 11 7.80 -9.31 20.83
C SER A 11 7.37 -7.91 20.38
N GLU A 12 7.18 -6.99 21.33
CA GLU A 12 6.83 -5.60 21.03
C GLU A 12 7.82 -4.63 21.68
N VAL A 13 8.25 -3.64 20.91
CA VAL A 13 9.08 -2.54 21.40
C VAL A 13 8.51 -1.22 20.90
N MET A 14 8.13 -0.36 21.85
CA MET A 14 7.65 0.98 21.56
C MET A 14 8.76 2.02 21.77
N LEU A 15 9.06 2.80 20.74
CA LEU A 15 9.89 3.99 20.84
C LEU A 15 8.97 5.20 20.99
N THR A 16 9.10 5.92 22.10
CA THR A 16 8.29 7.10 22.40
C THR A 16 9.08 8.38 22.15
N GLY A 17 8.45 9.38 21.55
CA GLY A 17 8.96 10.74 21.43
C GLY A 17 7.82 11.74 21.55
N ALA A 18 8.14 13.00 21.86
CA ALA A 18 7.12 14.03 22.10
C ALA A 18 6.20 14.32 20.89
N GLN A 19 6.70 14.09 19.66
CA GLN A 19 5.97 14.37 18.42
C GLN A 19 5.45 13.11 17.72
N ARG A 20 6.07 11.95 17.98
CA ARG A 20 5.73 10.68 17.34
C ARG A 20 6.23 9.51 18.17
N TRP A 21 5.58 8.37 17.99
CA TRP A 21 6.03 7.09 18.51
C TRP A 21 6.09 6.07 17.37
N ALA A 22 6.80 4.98 17.60
CA ALA A 22 6.86 3.84 16.69
C ALA A 22 6.72 2.55 17.51
N LEU A 23 5.85 1.64 17.07
CA LEU A 23 5.71 0.30 17.64
C LEU A 23 6.28 -0.70 16.63
N LEU A 24 7.22 -1.51 17.09
CA LEU A 24 7.77 -2.61 16.32
C LEU A 24 7.23 -3.91 16.92
N HIS A 25 6.58 -4.72 16.09
CA HIS A 25 6.09 -6.06 16.43
C HIS A 25 6.93 -7.10 15.68
N GLU A 26 7.55 -8.02 16.40
CA GLU A 26 8.28 -9.16 15.87
C GLU A 26 7.31 -10.32 15.69
N LEU A 27 7.11 -10.78 14.45
CA LEU A 27 6.27 -11.95 14.20
C LEU A 27 6.87 -13.22 14.84
N ARG A 28 8.20 -13.38 14.80
CA ARG A 28 8.88 -14.61 15.28
C ARG A 28 8.28 -15.84 14.57
N ASP A 29 7.53 -16.66 15.29
CA ASP A 29 6.86 -17.86 14.77
C ASP A 29 5.37 -17.62 14.44
N GLU A 30 4.87 -16.39 14.62
CA GLU A 30 3.53 -15.99 14.19
C GLU A 30 3.44 -15.96 12.65
N PRO A 31 2.30 -16.38 12.08
CA PRO A 31 2.08 -16.27 10.64
C PRO A 31 2.09 -14.79 10.22
N GLU A 32 2.47 -14.53 8.97
CA GLU A 32 2.37 -13.20 8.39
C GLU A 32 0.90 -12.74 8.39
N PRO A 33 0.59 -11.59 9.01
CA PRO A 33 -0.77 -11.05 9.03
C PRO A 33 -1.27 -10.74 7.61
N THR A 34 -2.56 -10.91 7.42
CA THR A 34 -3.27 -10.44 6.24
C THR A 34 -3.27 -8.91 6.18
N LEU A 35 -3.53 -8.34 5.00
CA LEU A 35 -3.66 -6.89 4.85
C LEU A 35 -4.73 -6.32 5.79
N ASN A 36 -5.87 -7.00 5.93
CA ASN A 36 -6.93 -6.58 6.83
C ASN A 36 -6.48 -6.53 8.31
N GLU A 37 -5.65 -7.48 8.74
CA GLU A 37 -5.11 -7.49 10.10
C GLU A 37 -4.08 -6.38 10.32
N TYR A 38 -3.30 -6.01 9.29
CA TYR A 38 -2.45 -4.83 9.36
C TYR A 38 -3.27 -3.54 9.44
N LEU A 39 -4.30 -3.41 8.62
CA LEU A 39 -5.19 -2.24 8.60
C LEU A 39 -5.92 -2.05 9.94
N ALA A 40 -6.29 -3.14 10.61
CA ALA A 40 -6.91 -3.08 11.94
C ALA A 40 -6.01 -2.49 13.04
N ARG A 41 -4.69 -2.39 12.81
CA ARG A 41 -3.73 -1.78 13.75
C ARG A 41 -3.64 -0.26 13.59
N PHE A 42 -4.14 0.30 12.50
CA PHE A 42 -4.12 1.74 12.28
C PHE A 42 -5.15 2.44 13.19
N SER A 43 -4.78 3.63 13.64
CA SER A 43 -5.78 4.57 14.18
C SER A 43 -6.72 5.02 13.05
N PRO A 44 -7.93 5.54 13.38
CA PRO A 44 -8.85 6.04 12.36
C PRO A 44 -8.16 6.99 11.39
N CYS A 45 -8.20 6.65 10.11
CA CYS A 45 -7.64 7.43 9.01
C CYS A 45 -8.50 7.25 7.76
N ASP A 46 -8.50 8.27 6.90
CA ASP A 46 -9.34 8.30 5.69
C ASP A 46 -8.72 7.46 4.55
N LEU A 47 -7.38 7.40 4.49
CA LEU A 47 -6.63 6.73 3.43
C LEU A 47 -5.37 6.04 3.97
N VAL A 48 -5.14 4.81 3.53
CA VAL A 48 -3.89 4.06 3.73
C VAL A 48 -3.30 3.72 2.36
N LEU A 49 -2.05 4.13 2.13
CA LEU A 49 -1.28 3.75 0.95
C LEU A 49 -0.45 2.51 1.27
N VAL A 50 -0.56 1.48 0.43
CA VAL A 50 0.03 0.16 0.68
C VAL A 50 0.94 -0.22 -0.48
N GLU A 51 2.25 -0.13 -0.29
CA GLU A 51 3.17 -0.69 -1.28
C GLU A 51 3.30 -2.21 -1.08
N GLY A 52 2.84 -3.01 -2.05
CA GLY A 52 2.94 -4.47 -1.99
C GLY A 52 1.61 -5.19 -2.24
N PHE A 53 1.33 -6.27 -1.51
CA PHE A 53 0.02 -6.96 -1.47
C PHE A 53 -0.70 -7.15 -2.82
N LYS A 54 0.05 -7.53 -3.86
CA LYS A 54 -0.44 -7.60 -5.26
C LYS A 54 -1.67 -8.48 -5.46
N ASN A 55 -1.86 -9.47 -4.58
CA ASN A 55 -2.93 -10.45 -4.66
C ASN A 55 -4.15 -10.12 -3.79
N GLU A 56 -4.08 -9.09 -2.93
CA GLU A 56 -5.21 -8.74 -2.05
C GLU A 56 -6.37 -8.13 -2.85
N PRO A 57 -7.64 -8.37 -2.50
CA PRO A 57 -8.80 -7.86 -3.24
C PRO A 57 -9.10 -6.39 -2.90
N VAL A 58 -8.09 -5.53 -2.98
CA VAL A 58 -8.18 -4.08 -2.78
C VAL A 58 -7.88 -3.33 -4.09
N PRO A 59 -8.50 -2.15 -4.32
CA PRO A 59 -8.20 -1.30 -5.47
C PRO A 59 -6.71 -1.01 -5.57
N LYS A 60 -6.17 -1.06 -6.79
CA LYS A 60 -4.74 -0.83 -7.04
C LYS A 60 -4.47 0.19 -8.12
N LEU A 61 -3.47 1.02 -7.88
CA LEU A 61 -2.77 1.80 -8.89
C LEU A 61 -1.52 1.02 -9.32
N GLU A 62 -1.54 0.48 -10.53
CA GLU A 62 -0.38 -0.22 -11.05
C GLU A 62 0.61 0.80 -11.65
N SER A 63 1.81 0.91 -11.09
CA SER A 63 2.93 1.52 -11.81
C SER A 63 3.38 0.56 -12.92
N PRO A 64 3.80 1.07 -14.08
CA PRO A 64 3.82 0.28 -15.28
C PRO A 64 5.05 -0.60 -15.33
N TYR A 65 4.92 -1.63 -16.15
CA TYR A 65 6.03 -2.38 -16.69
C TYR A 65 7.09 -1.43 -17.27
N ARG A 66 8.20 -1.23 -16.56
CA ARG A 66 9.44 -0.83 -17.21
C ARG A 66 9.94 -2.05 -18.00
N PRO A 67 10.21 -1.94 -19.31
CA PRO A 67 10.88 -2.99 -20.07
C PRO A 67 12.17 -3.47 -19.38
N ALA A 68 12.85 -2.57 -18.67
CA ALA A 68 14.04 -2.87 -17.86
C ALA A 68 13.75 -3.78 -16.63
N ASN A 69 12.52 -3.81 -16.12
CA ASN A 69 12.14 -4.55 -14.91
C ASN A 69 11.58 -5.95 -15.21
N GLY A 70 11.29 -6.29 -16.47
CA GLY A 70 11.03 -7.67 -16.93
C GLY A 70 9.83 -8.40 -16.31
N LYS A 71 8.97 -7.73 -15.54
CA LYS A 71 7.80 -8.34 -14.88
C LYS A 71 6.53 -8.06 -15.66
N PRO A 72 5.74 -9.08 -16.05
CA PRO A 72 4.48 -8.82 -16.75
C PRO A 72 3.56 -7.95 -15.88
N PRO A 73 2.76 -7.07 -16.51
CA PRO A 73 1.75 -6.29 -15.79
C PRO A 73 0.73 -7.23 -15.11
N LEU A 74 0.17 -6.79 -13.99
CA LEU A 74 -0.90 -7.46 -13.26
C LEU A 74 -2.23 -7.30 -13.99
N TRP A 75 -2.44 -6.16 -14.64
CA TRP A 75 -3.41 -6.08 -15.73
C TRP A 75 -2.92 -6.92 -16.93
N PRO A 76 -3.78 -7.67 -17.64
CA PRO A 76 -5.24 -7.65 -17.60
C PRO A 76 -5.89 -8.64 -16.63
N ASP A 77 -5.11 -9.51 -15.99
CA ASP A 77 -5.65 -10.64 -15.23
C ASP A 77 -6.18 -10.25 -13.83
N ASN A 78 -5.76 -9.10 -13.30
CA ASN A 78 -6.18 -8.61 -12.01
C ASN A 78 -7.30 -7.55 -12.12
N PRO A 79 -8.56 -7.89 -11.78
CA PRO A 79 -9.69 -6.96 -11.89
C PRO A 79 -9.65 -5.82 -10.88
N ASN A 80 -8.77 -5.88 -9.87
CA ASN A 80 -8.65 -4.85 -8.86
C ASN A 80 -7.73 -3.69 -9.29
N VAL A 81 -7.06 -3.79 -10.45
CA VAL A 81 -6.28 -2.67 -10.99
C VAL A 81 -7.24 -1.65 -11.57
N VAL A 82 -7.34 -0.48 -10.94
CA VAL A 82 -8.31 0.57 -11.30
C VAL A 82 -7.71 1.64 -12.22
N ALA A 83 -6.40 1.84 -12.17
CA ALA A 83 -5.67 2.69 -13.11
C ALA A 83 -4.19 2.28 -13.19
N VAL A 84 -3.52 2.76 -14.23
CA VAL A 84 -2.09 2.55 -14.48
C VAL A 84 -1.38 3.90 -14.44
N ALA A 85 -0.35 4.08 -13.63
CA ALA A 85 0.42 5.34 -13.60
C ALA A 85 1.71 5.16 -14.40
N SER A 86 1.90 5.86 -15.53
CA SER A 86 3.01 5.67 -16.48
C SER A 86 3.66 6.96 -16.96
N ASP A 87 4.98 6.92 -17.17
CA ASP A 87 5.74 7.95 -17.89
C ASP A 87 5.84 7.67 -19.41
N GLU A 88 5.42 6.49 -19.86
CA GLU A 88 5.37 6.08 -21.26
C GLU A 88 3.92 5.82 -21.76
N PRO A 89 3.63 5.98 -23.06
CA PRO A 89 2.32 5.65 -23.61
C PRO A 89 2.00 4.15 -23.53
N ILE A 90 0.93 3.79 -22.82
CA ILE A 90 0.49 2.40 -22.66
C ILE A 90 -0.86 2.19 -23.36
N LYS A 91 -0.98 1.08 -24.10
CA LYS A 91 -2.25 0.65 -24.68
C LYS A 91 -3.01 -0.20 -23.68
N THR A 92 -3.95 0.41 -22.97
CA THR A 92 -4.84 -0.28 -22.01
C THR A 92 -6.26 0.31 -22.09
N HIS A 93 -7.24 -0.43 -21.58
CA HIS A 93 -8.61 0.05 -21.38
C HIS A 93 -8.80 0.81 -20.06
N LEU A 94 -7.79 0.76 -19.18
CA LEU A 94 -7.80 1.45 -17.89
C LEU A 94 -7.35 2.91 -18.04
N PRO A 95 -7.74 3.80 -17.11
CA PRO A 95 -7.17 5.14 -17.01
C PRO A 95 -5.65 5.07 -16.88
N VAL A 96 -4.95 5.88 -17.67
CA VAL A 96 -3.49 6.06 -17.58
C VAL A 96 -3.19 7.42 -16.96
N LEU A 97 -2.53 7.43 -15.81
CA LEU A 97 -2.08 8.62 -15.10
C LEU A 97 -0.62 8.90 -15.46
N ASP A 98 -0.23 10.17 -15.56
CA ASP A 98 1.18 10.50 -15.69
C ASP A 98 1.89 10.23 -14.36
N LEU A 99 2.92 9.39 -14.38
CA LEU A 99 3.71 9.03 -13.20
C LEU A 99 4.37 10.26 -12.53
N ASN A 100 4.61 11.33 -13.31
CA ASN A 100 5.23 12.56 -12.83
C ASN A 100 4.20 13.59 -12.36
N ASP A 101 2.90 13.36 -12.57
CA ASP A 101 1.83 14.23 -12.12
C ASP A 101 1.30 13.77 -10.76
N ILE A 102 2.03 14.14 -9.70
CA ILE A 102 1.71 13.78 -8.31
C ILE A 102 0.32 14.28 -7.92
N ASP A 103 -0.07 15.47 -8.38
CA ASP A 103 -1.38 16.06 -8.07
C ASP A 103 -2.51 15.27 -8.75
N ALA A 104 -2.31 14.87 -10.01
CA ALA A 104 -3.26 13.99 -10.68
C ALA A 104 -3.32 12.61 -10.02
N ILE A 105 -2.22 12.03 -9.56
CA ILE A 105 -2.23 10.75 -8.83
C ILE A 105 -2.98 10.89 -7.51
N ALA A 106 -2.68 11.94 -6.73
CA ALA A 106 -3.34 12.23 -5.45
C ALA A 106 -4.82 12.56 -5.59
N THR A 107 -5.24 13.07 -6.75
CA THR A 107 -6.65 13.37 -7.06
C THR A 107 -7.34 12.19 -7.75
N SER A 108 -6.65 11.34 -8.51
CA SER A 108 -7.25 10.19 -9.20
C SER A 108 -7.68 9.07 -8.25
N SER A 109 -7.05 8.99 -7.08
CA SER A 109 -7.52 8.19 -5.95
C SER A 109 -8.91 8.64 -5.46
N SER A 110 -9.39 9.81 -5.92
CA SER A 110 -10.79 10.27 -5.79
C SER A 110 -11.70 9.90 -6.98
N THR A 111 -11.41 8.79 -7.68
CA THR A 111 -12.51 7.93 -8.15
C THR A 111 -13.52 7.83 -7.00
N PRO A 112 -14.85 7.94 -7.19
CA PRO A 112 -15.80 7.88 -6.09
C PRO A 112 -15.84 6.47 -5.49
N LEU A 113 -14.76 6.04 -4.83
CA LEU A 113 -14.83 5.24 -3.63
C LEU A 113 -15.63 6.12 -2.67
N ASP A 114 -16.83 5.68 -2.36
CA ASP A 114 -17.69 6.28 -1.37
C ASP A 114 -16.92 6.39 -0.04
N LEU A 115 -16.29 7.55 0.20
CA LEU A 115 -15.45 7.87 1.37
C LEU A 115 -16.28 8.03 2.66
N GLN A 116 -17.39 7.31 2.77
CA GLN A 116 -18.24 7.32 3.94
C GLN A 116 -17.70 6.35 4.99
N GLY A 117 -16.82 6.87 5.84
CA GLY A 117 -16.60 6.34 7.20
C GLY A 117 -15.86 5.00 7.29
N LYS A 118 -15.12 4.57 6.27
CA LYS A 118 -14.23 3.41 6.33
C LYS A 118 -12.83 3.81 5.89
N THR A 119 -11.82 3.30 6.58
CA THR A 119 -10.42 3.42 6.15
C THR A 119 -10.25 2.68 4.82
N HIS A 120 -9.86 3.39 3.77
CA HIS A 120 -9.64 2.80 2.45
C HIS A 120 -8.16 2.49 2.26
N ALA A 121 -7.85 1.25 1.89
CA ALA A 121 -6.50 0.86 1.47
C ALA A 121 -6.40 0.93 -0.06
N LEU A 122 -5.40 1.65 -0.53
CA LEU A 122 -5.02 1.72 -1.94
C LEU A 122 -3.62 1.13 -2.09
N VAL A 123 -3.50 0.13 -2.95
CA VAL A 123 -2.22 -0.52 -3.27
C VAL A 123 -1.60 0.10 -4.51
#